data_AF-A0A522DRT2-F1
#
_entry.id   AF-A0A522DRT2-F1
#
_cell.length_a   1.000
_cell.length_b   1.000
_cell.length_c   1.000
_cell.angle_alpha   90.00
_cell.angle_beta   90.00
_cell.angle_gamma   90.00
#
_symmetry.space_group_name_H-M   'P 1'
#
loop_
_entity.id
_entity.type
_entity.pdbx_description
1 polymer ?
#
loop_
_entity_poly.entity_id
_entity_poly.type
_entity_poly.pdbx_seq_one_letter_code
_entity_poly.pdbx_strand_id
1 'polypeptide(L)'
;MDRRDFLTAKRETTPVKTITEKETARTYSGLNPYTGPWTANEVAHLLKRTMFGATPDDINYFLGMNMNQAVDQLLTVPVTPPAPPVKNYNNNNIPVTDPDYAIPMGSTWVTINTTDADGHRVASFKAWWMGLILNQERNIREKMTMFWHNHFSTETNDVER
;
A
#
# COMPACT_ATOMS: atom_id res chain seq x y z
N MET A 1 -58.96 -54.21 15.99
CA MET A 1 -57.90 -53.26 16.37
C MET A 1 -57.11 -52.88 15.13
N ASP A 2 -56.91 -51.63 14.80
CA ASP A 2 -57.94 -50.60 14.60
C ASP A 2 -57.51 -49.88 13.30
N ARG A 3 -58.40 -49.82 12.30
CA ARG A 3 -58.07 -49.31 10.95
C ARG A 3 -58.14 -47.77 10.90
N ARG A 4 -58.23 -47.14 12.07
CA ARG A 4 -58.37 -45.69 12.26
C ARG A 4 -57.07 -44.98 12.64
N ASP A 5 -55.99 -45.72 12.92
CA ASP A 5 -54.71 -45.11 13.34
C ASP A 5 -53.90 -44.47 12.20
N PHE A 6 -54.28 -44.74 10.94
CA PHE A 6 -53.62 -44.17 9.76
C PHE A 6 -53.93 -42.68 9.53
N LEU A 7 -55.00 -42.15 10.13
CA LEU A 7 -55.43 -40.76 9.95
C LEU A 7 -54.99 -39.81 11.09
N THR A 8 -54.17 -40.30 12.02
CA THR A 8 -53.68 -39.54 13.19
C THR A 8 -52.15 -39.50 13.28
N ALA A 9 -51.45 -39.57 12.15
CA ALA A 9 -50.05 -39.14 12.09
C ALA A 9 -50.01 -37.60 12.12
N LYS A 10 -50.17 -37.03 13.33
CA LYS A 10 -49.95 -35.61 13.58
C LYS A 10 -48.49 -35.32 13.23
N ARG A 11 -48.26 -34.61 12.13
CA ARG A 11 -46.93 -34.16 11.71
C ARG A 11 -46.32 -33.36 12.86
N GLU A 12 -45.29 -33.90 13.51
CA GLU A 12 -44.45 -33.11 14.40
C GLU A 12 -43.77 -32.06 13.53
N THR A 13 -44.18 -30.82 13.68
CA THR A 13 -43.49 -29.68 13.11
C THR A 13 -42.19 -29.54 13.89
N THR A 14 -41.08 -30.01 13.32
CA THR A 14 -39.75 -29.61 13.80
C THR A 14 -39.75 -28.08 13.89
N PRO A 15 -39.33 -27.47 15.02
CA PRO A 15 -39.27 -26.03 15.11
C PRO A 15 -38.36 -25.52 14.00
N VAL A 16 -38.89 -24.67 13.13
CA VAL A 16 -38.12 -23.99 12.10
C VAL A 16 -37.02 -23.24 12.84
N LYS A 17 -35.77 -23.66 12.64
CA LYS A 17 -34.61 -22.98 13.20
C LYS A 17 -34.62 -21.58 12.59
N THR A 18 -35.03 -20.58 13.36
CA THR A 18 -34.98 -19.18 12.93
C THR A 18 -33.53 -18.89 12.60
N ILE A 19 -33.23 -18.82 11.30
CA ILE A 19 -31.94 -18.32 10.84
C ILE A 19 -32.01 -16.84 11.18
N THR A 20 -31.38 -16.45 12.28
CA THR A 20 -31.05 -15.05 12.50
C THR A 20 -30.08 -14.70 11.38
N GLU A 21 -30.59 -14.15 10.28
CA GLU A 21 -29.75 -13.47 9.31
C GLU A 21 -28.98 -12.44 10.11
N LYS A 22 -27.70 -12.73 10.33
CA LYS A 22 -26.76 -11.73 10.80
C LYS A 22 -26.85 -10.65 9.74
N GLU A 23 -27.51 -9.53 10.05
CA GLU A 23 -27.52 -8.37 9.18
C GLU A 23 -26.10 -8.21 8.69
N THR A 24 -25.91 -8.35 7.38
CA THR A 24 -24.65 -7.97 6.77
C THR A 24 -24.46 -6.54 7.24
N ALA A 25 -23.47 -6.32 8.09
CA ALA A 25 -23.21 -5.00 8.65
C ALA A 25 -22.86 -4.11 7.46
N ARG A 26 -23.87 -3.47 6.87
CA ARG A 26 -23.65 -2.37 5.95
C ARG A 26 -22.91 -1.37 6.80
N THR A 27 -21.65 -1.14 6.47
CA THR A 27 -20.88 -0.05 7.03
C THR A 27 -21.58 1.23 6.62
N TYR A 28 -22.50 1.70 7.47
CA TYR A 28 -23.05 3.05 7.43
C TYR A 28 -21.98 4.04 7.90
N SER A 29 -20.75 3.95 7.37
CA SER A 29 -19.84 5.08 7.46
C SER A 29 -20.45 6.17 6.60
N GLY A 30 -21.31 7.00 7.21
CA GLY A 30 -21.82 8.20 6.57
C GLY A 30 -20.67 9.17 6.30
N LEU A 31 -20.93 10.17 5.46
CA LEU A 31 -20.03 11.33 5.25
C LEU A 31 -19.88 12.21 6.50
N ASN A 32 -20.41 11.78 7.64
CA ASN A 32 -20.35 12.53 8.88
C ASN A 32 -18.90 12.51 9.41
N PRO A 33 -18.35 13.67 9.80
CA PRO A 33 -17.04 13.73 10.42
C PRO A 33 -16.94 12.81 11.63
N TYR A 34 -15.79 12.17 11.81
CA TYR A 34 -15.54 11.34 12.98
C TYR A 34 -15.44 12.20 14.25
N THR A 35 -16.24 11.85 15.26
CA THR A 35 -16.32 12.55 16.56
C THR A 35 -15.84 11.69 17.73
N GLY A 36 -15.19 10.56 17.45
CA GLY A 36 -14.67 9.68 18.48
C GLY A 36 -13.39 10.22 19.14
N PRO A 37 -12.86 9.49 20.13
CA PRO A 37 -11.65 9.91 20.83
C PRO A 37 -10.45 9.93 19.89
N TRP A 38 -9.57 10.92 20.04
CA TRP A 38 -8.33 11.02 19.27
C TRP A 38 -7.15 10.60 20.15
N THR A 39 -6.95 9.29 20.29
CA THR A 39 -5.86 8.74 21.11
C THR A 39 -4.75 8.16 20.24
N ALA A 40 -3.69 7.67 20.90
CA ALA A 40 -2.56 7.04 20.22
C ALA A 40 -3.00 5.86 19.34
N ASN A 41 -4.07 5.16 19.69
CA ASN A 41 -4.59 4.03 18.91
C ASN A 41 -5.20 4.49 17.59
N GLU A 42 -6.01 5.54 17.60
CA GLU A 42 -6.63 6.08 16.38
C GLU A 42 -5.57 6.70 15.46
N VAL A 43 -4.61 7.45 16.02
CA VAL A 43 -3.48 7.99 15.27
C VAL A 43 -2.66 6.86 14.66
N ALA A 44 -2.26 5.86 15.44
CA ALA A 44 -1.50 4.74 14.93
C ALA A 44 -2.27 3.95 13.86
N HIS A 45 -3.58 3.81 14.00
CA HIS A 45 -4.41 3.18 12.98
C HIS A 45 -4.43 4.00 11.69
N LEU A 46 -4.63 5.32 11.77
CA LEU A 46 -4.59 6.21 10.60
C LEU A 46 -3.24 6.10 9.88
N LEU A 47 -2.13 6.25 10.61
CA LEU A 47 -0.79 6.22 10.03
C LEU A 47 -0.44 4.86 9.41
N LYS A 48 -0.89 3.74 9.99
CA LYS A 48 -0.72 2.40 9.36
C LYS A 48 -1.46 2.26 8.03
N ARG A 49 -2.57 3.00 7.86
CA ARG A 49 -3.37 2.99 6.62
C ARG A 49 -2.79 3.93 5.56
N THR A 50 -2.25 5.08 5.96
CA THR A 50 -1.77 6.12 5.04
C THR A 50 -0.27 6.05 4.76
N MET A 51 0.52 5.41 5.62
CA MET A 51 1.98 5.27 5.50
C MET A 51 2.41 3.79 5.57
N PHE A 52 3.69 3.50 5.35
CA PHE A 52 4.25 2.15 5.50
C PHE A 52 4.57 1.77 6.96
N GLY A 53 4.80 2.78 7.79
CA GLY A 53 5.06 2.63 9.21
C GLY A 53 4.88 3.96 9.93
N ALA A 54 4.74 3.90 11.25
CA ALA A 54 4.67 5.06 12.12
C ALA A 54 5.64 4.85 13.29
N THR A 55 6.60 5.76 13.44
CA THR A 55 7.46 5.78 14.61
C THR A 55 6.72 6.39 15.81
N PRO A 56 7.19 6.17 17.06
CA PRO A 56 6.64 6.86 18.22
C PRO A 56 6.64 8.39 18.06
N ASP A 57 7.65 8.96 17.40
CA ASP A 57 7.75 10.39 17.13
C ASP A 57 6.67 10.87 16.14
N ASP A 58 6.33 10.05 15.14
CA ASP A 58 5.22 10.36 14.24
C ASP A 58 3.89 10.35 14.99
N ILE A 59 3.67 9.35 15.85
CA ILE A 59 2.45 9.27 16.66
C ILE A 59 2.34 10.50 17.56
N ASN A 60 3.40 10.89 18.27
CA ASN A 60 3.42 12.08 19.11
C ASN A 60 3.17 13.37 18.32
N TYR A 61 3.73 13.48 17.11
CA TYR A 61 3.51 14.60 16.21
C TYR A 61 2.03 14.76 15.82
N PHE A 62 1.38 13.66 15.41
CA PHE A 62 -0.04 13.68 14.99
C PHE A 62 -1.02 13.72 16.18
N LEU A 63 -0.61 13.29 17.38
CA LEU A 63 -1.37 13.49 18.61
C LEU A 63 -1.49 14.96 19.02
N GLY A 64 -0.50 15.79 18.64
CA GLY A 64 -0.57 17.24 18.84
C GLY A 64 -1.56 17.96 17.93
N MET A 65 -2.15 17.25 16.97
CA MET A 65 -3.14 17.76 16.00
C MET A 65 -4.52 17.18 16.29
N ASN A 66 -5.58 17.86 15.84
CA ASN A 66 -6.87 17.20 15.72
C ASN A 66 -6.94 16.34 14.45
N MET A 67 -7.96 15.49 14.34
CA MET A 67 -8.08 14.52 13.25
C MET A 67 -8.14 15.17 11.85
N ASN A 68 -8.84 16.29 11.68
CA ASN A 68 -8.90 16.97 10.38
C ASN A 68 -7.52 17.52 9.98
N GLN A 69 -6.83 18.17 10.92
CA GLN A 69 -5.47 18.67 10.69
C GLN A 69 -4.48 17.55 10.34
N ALA A 70 -4.61 16.39 11.01
CA ALA A 70 -3.78 15.22 10.72
C ALA A 70 -4.01 14.70 9.28
N VAL A 71 -5.26 14.65 8.84
CA VAL A 71 -5.61 14.25 7.46
C VAL A 71 -5.09 15.27 6.46
N ASP A 72 -5.31 16.56 6.69
CA ASP A 72 -4.81 17.63 5.81
C ASP A 72 -3.28 17.57 5.67
N GLN A 73 -2.58 17.35 6.78
CA GLN A 73 -1.13 17.17 6.79
C GLN A 73 -0.69 15.96 5.97
N LEU A 74 -1.37 14.81 6.09
CA LEU A 74 -1.04 13.60 5.34
C LEU A 74 -1.29 13.75 3.83
N LEU A 75 -2.29 14.55 3.46
CA LEU A 75 -2.64 14.84 2.06
C LEU A 75 -1.81 15.97 1.45
N THR A 76 -1.08 16.74 2.27
CA THR A 76 -0.17 17.78 1.81
C THR A 76 1.15 17.16 1.35
N VAL A 77 1.17 16.73 0.08
CA VAL A 77 2.34 16.13 -0.56
C VAL A 77 3.20 17.22 -1.21
N PRO A 78 4.53 17.25 -0.97
CA PRO A 78 5.40 18.20 -1.65
C PRO A 78 5.37 18.00 -3.17
N VAL A 79 5.40 19.10 -3.94
CA VAL A 79 5.44 19.04 -5.41
C VAL A 79 6.83 18.67 -5.95
N THR A 80 7.86 18.77 -5.12
CA THR A 80 9.23 18.42 -5.48
C THR A 80 9.35 16.89 -5.57
N PRO A 81 9.74 16.34 -6.74
CA PRO A 81 9.98 14.91 -6.87
C PRO A 81 11.23 14.48 -6.07
N PRO A 82 11.31 13.21 -5.66
CA PRO A 82 12.53 12.67 -5.05
C PRO A 82 13.70 12.75 -6.05
N ALA A 83 14.92 12.86 -5.52
CA ALA A 83 16.13 12.81 -6.33
C ALA A 83 16.18 11.49 -7.13
N PRO A 84 16.67 11.50 -8.39
CA PRO A 84 16.68 10.30 -9.22
C PRO A 84 17.62 9.22 -8.69
N PRO A 85 17.45 7.95 -9.10
CA PRO A 85 18.38 6.88 -8.76
C PRO A 85 19.78 7.19 -9.26
N VAL A 86 20.77 6.69 -8.51
CA VAL A 86 22.19 6.87 -8.78
C VAL A 86 22.87 5.52 -9.01
N LYS A 87 23.93 5.53 -9.81
CA LYS A 87 24.74 4.35 -10.06
C LYS A 87 25.40 3.87 -8.78
N ASN A 88 25.05 2.67 -8.34
CA ASN A 88 25.53 2.00 -7.13
C ASN A 88 26.11 0.60 -7.40
N TYR A 89 26.43 0.32 -8.67
CA TYR A 89 26.98 -0.94 -9.15
C TYR A 89 28.29 -0.70 -9.91
N ASN A 90 29.10 -1.75 -10.02
CA ASN A 90 30.35 -1.74 -10.79
C ASN A 90 30.10 -2.07 -12.27
N ASN A 91 31.08 -1.83 -13.12
CA ASN A 91 31.00 -2.10 -14.56
C ASN A 91 31.21 -3.59 -14.92
N ASN A 92 30.87 -4.51 -14.01
CA ASN A 92 31.00 -5.94 -14.29
C ASN A 92 30.03 -6.32 -15.41
N ASN A 93 30.53 -7.04 -16.43
CA ASN A 93 29.75 -7.47 -17.59
C ASN A 93 29.14 -6.32 -18.42
N ILE A 94 29.61 -5.09 -18.27
CA ILE A 94 29.23 -3.94 -19.10
C ILE A 94 30.40 -3.65 -20.05
N PRO A 95 30.22 -3.74 -21.38
CA PRO A 95 31.26 -3.39 -22.34
C PRO A 95 31.71 -1.93 -22.19
N VAL A 96 32.99 -1.66 -22.42
CA VAL A 96 33.54 -0.28 -22.44
C VAL A 96 32.91 0.61 -23.52
N THR A 97 32.26 -0.02 -24.51
CA THR A 97 31.53 0.65 -25.59
C THR A 97 30.13 1.09 -25.17
N ASP A 98 29.58 0.54 -24.08
CA ASP A 98 28.25 0.95 -23.58
C ASP A 98 28.36 2.33 -22.90
N PRO A 99 27.43 3.27 -23.19
CA PRO A 99 27.43 4.60 -22.57
C PRO A 99 27.39 4.60 -21.04
N ASP A 100 26.83 3.56 -20.41
CA ASP A 100 26.77 3.41 -18.96
C ASP A 100 28.16 3.28 -18.35
N TYR A 101 29.13 2.72 -19.09
CA TYR A 101 30.49 2.51 -18.58
C TYR A 101 31.15 3.81 -18.11
N ALA A 102 30.88 4.92 -18.82
CA ALA A 102 31.44 6.23 -18.53
C ALA A 102 30.75 6.97 -17.37
N ILE A 103 29.60 6.49 -16.89
CA ILE A 103 28.86 7.12 -15.80
C ILE A 103 29.60 6.90 -14.48
N PRO A 104 30.01 7.97 -13.77
CA PRO A 104 30.66 7.84 -12.47
C PRO A 104 29.71 7.26 -11.42
N MET A 105 30.27 6.51 -10.47
CA MET A 105 29.51 6.05 -9.30
C MET A 105 28.91 7.24 -8.53
N GLY A 106 27.66 7.12 -8.08
CA GLY A 106 26.92 8.21 -7.43
C GLY A 106 26.30 9.23 -8.39
N SER A 107 26.52 9.12 -9.70
CA SER A 107 25.80 9.93 -10.70
C SER A 107 24.52 9.24 -11.16
N THR A 108 23.53 10.01 -11.62
CA THR A 108 22.31 9.43 -12.17
C THR A 108 22.53 8.84 -13.55
N TRP A 109 21.86 7.72 -13.82
CA TRP A 109 21.91 7.01 -15.10
C TRP A 109 20.63 7.20 -15.94
N VAL A 110 19.61 7.89 -15.41
CA VAL A 110 18.26 7.98 -16.01
C VAL A 110 18.25 8.68 -17.38
N THR A 111 19.22 9.56 -17.64
CA THR A 111 19.27 10.37 -18.88
C THR A 111 20.05 9.70 -20.02
N ILE A 112 20.66 8.55 -19.78
CA ILE A 112 21.56 7.88 -20.73
C ILE A 112 20.99 6.51 -21.03
N ASN A 113 20.83 6.16 -22.30
CA ASN A 113 20.40 4.82 -22.70
C ASN A 113 21.57 3.82 -22.61
N THR A 114 21.24 2.56 -22.36
CA THR A 114 22.19 1.43 -22.29
C THR A 114 21.57 0.24 -23.03
N THR A 115 22.39 -0.71 -23.46
CA THR A 115 21.96 -2.02 -23.97
C THR A 115 22.41 -3.16 -23.06
N ASP A 116 23.45 -2.94 -22.26
CA ASP A 116 24.12 -4.00 -21.50
C ASP A 116 23.98 -3.84 -19.97
N ALA A 117 23.57 -2.66 -19.48
CA ALA A 117 23.47 -2.37 -18.05
C ALA A 117 22.06 -2.48 -17.45
N ASP A 118 21.04 -2.90 -18.21
CA ASP A 118 19.64 -2.89 -17.77
C ASP A 118 19.40 -3.66 -16.48
N GLY A 119 19.96 -4.88 -16.35
CA GLY A 119 19.83 -5.67 -15.12
C GLY A 119 20.41 -4.95 -13.88
N HIS A 120 21.54 -4.26 -14.06
CA HIS A 120 22.16 -3.47 -13.00
C HIS A 120 21.33 -2.23 -12.64
N ARG A 121 20.77 -1.55 -13.64
CA ARG A 121 19.88 -0.39 -13.45
C ARG A 121 18.57 -0.76 -12.78
N VAL A 122 17.97 -1.91 -13.11
CA VAL A 122 16.76 -2.41 -12.43
C VAL A 122 17.05 -2.68 -10.96
N ALA A 123 18.19 -3.28 -10.62
CA ALA A 123 18.59 -3.48 -9.22
C ALA A 123 18.83 -2.14 -8.49
N SER A 124 19.53 -1.21 -9.15
CA SER A 124 19.75 0.15 -8.65
C SER A 124 18.45 0.90 -8.38
N PHE A 125 17.51 0.85 -9.33
CA PHE A 125 16.17 1.44 -9.22
C PHE A 125 15.38 0.88 -8.04
N LYS A 126 15.36 -0.46 -7.89
CA LYS A 126 14.68 -1.12 -6.76
C LYS A 126 15.27 -0.71 -5.42
N ALA A 127 16.60 -0.64 -5.33
CA ALA A 127 17.29 -0.19 -4.12
C ALA A 127 16.97 1.28 -3.79
N TRP A 128 16.98 2.15 -4.80
CA TRP A 128 16.59 3.55 -4.65
C TRP A 128 15.15 3.71 -4.17
N TRP A 129 14.20 3.00 -4.79
CA TRP A 129 12.79 3.11 -4.42
C TRP A 129 12.53 2.55 -3.01
N MET A 130 13.18 1.44 -2.64
CA MET A 130 13.16 0.94 -1.26
C MET A 130 13.71 1.99 -0.28
N GLY A 131 14.77 2.70 -0.66
CA GLY A 131 15.31 3.81 0.12
C GLY A 131 14.29 4.95 0.34
N LEU A 132 13.46 5.28 -0.65
CA LEU A 132 12.39 6.26 -0.51
C LEU A 132 11.30 5.78 0.46
N ILE A 133 10.88 4.52 0.35
CA ILE A 133 9.89 3.93 1.25
C ILE A 133 10.39 3.91 2.70
N LEU A 134 11.66 3.57 2.91
CA LEU A 134 12.28 3.55 4.24
C LEU A 134 12.39 4.95 4.85
N ASN A 135 12.70 5.96 4.04
CA ASN A 135 12.83 7.35 4.46
C ASN A 135 11.56 8.17 4.13
N GLN A 136 10.39 7.52 4.18
CA GLN A 136 9.12 8.18 3.89
C GLN A 136 8.92 9.42 4.77
N GLU A 137 8.43 10.48 4.16
CA GLU A 137 7.97 11.68 4.87
C GLU A 137 6.59 11.40 5.52
N ARG A 138 6.13 12.33 6.36
CA ARG A 138 4.81 12.27 7.03
C ARG A 138 3.65 12.62 6.08
N ASN A 139 3.61 11.98 4.91
CA ASN A 139 2.58 12.16 3.88
C ASN A 139 2.23 10.83 3.18
N ILE A 140 1.16 10.83 2.39
CA ILE A 140 0.62 9.62 1.75
C ILE A 140 1.38 9.20 0.47
N ARG A 141 2.40 9.95 0.03
CA ARG A 141 3.02 9.80 -1.30
C ARG A 141 3.43 8.36 -1.59
N GLU A 142 4.31 7.78 -0.78
CA GLU A 142 4.87 6.45 -1.05
C GLU A 142 3.80 5.36 -1.06
N LYS A 143 2.79 5.48 -0.19
CA LYS A 143 1.67 4.54 -0.13
C LYS A 143 0.84 4.58 -1.41
N MET A 144 0.55 5.79 -1.90
CA MET A 144 -0.16 5.98 -3.17
C MET A 144 0.67 5.51 -4.36
N THR A 145 1.98 5.78 -4.37
CA THR A 145 2.90 5.29 -5.42
C THR A 145 2.83 3.76 -5.53
N MET A 146 2.90 3.04 -4.41
CA MET A 146 2.79 1.58 -4.41
C MET A 146 1.39 1.09 -4.81
N PHE A 147 0.33 1.77 -4.37
CA PHE A 147 -1.04 1.47 -4.81
C PHE A 147 -1.17 1.57 -6.34
N TRP A 148 -0.64 2.64 -6.94
CA TRP A 148 -0.67 2.82 -8.39
C TRP A 148 0.23 1.85 -9.14
N HIS A 149 1.38 1.47 -8.58
CA HIS A 149 2.23 0.42 -9.16
C HIS A 149 1.53 -0.94 -9.19
N ASN A 150 0.61 -1.22 -8.25
CA ASN A 150 -0.22 -2.43 -8.31
C ASN A 150 -1.32 -2.33 -9.37
N HIS A 151 -1.85 -1.13 -9.59
CA HIS A 151 -2.97 -0.91 -10.50
C HIS A 151 -2.56 -0.78 -11.97
N PHE A 152 -1.47 -0.05 -12.23
CA PHE A 152 -0.90 0.10 -13.56
C PHE A 152 0.22 -0.92 -13.73
N SER A 153 0.05 -1.82 -14.69
CA SER A 153 1.07 -2.82 -15.00
C SER A 153 2.32 -2.14 -15.51
N THR A 154 3.44 -2.37 -14.81
CA THR A 154 4.78 -1.96 -15.23
C THR A 154 5.63 -3.21 -15.37
N GLU A 155 6.40 -3.33 -16.44
CA GLU A 155 7.35 -4.42 -16.64
C GLU A 155 8.78 -3.92 -16.66
N THR A 156 9.71 -4.77 -16.23
CA THR A 156 11.16 -4.53 -16.34
C THR A 156 11.85 -5.52 -17.26
N ASN A 157 11.15 -6.59 -17.65
CA ASN A 157 11.62 -7.64 -18.53
C ASN A 157 10.44 -8.07 -19.39
N ASP A 158 10.68 -8.23 -20.69
CA ASP A 158 9.71 -8.83 -21.60
C ASP A 158 9.81 -10.35 -21.49
N VAL A 159 8.66 -11.03 -21.48
CA VAL A 159 8.61 -12.49 -21.59
C VAL A 159 8.23 -12.82 -23.03
N GLU A 160 9.21 -13.27 -23.81
CA GLU A 160 8.96 -13.76 -25.16
C GLU A 160 8.11 -15.04 -25.12
N ARG A 161 7.14 -15.13 -26.04
CA ARG A 161 6.17 -16.22 -26.14
C ARG A 161 6.71 -17.41 -26.93
#